data_AF-A0A2E3ILD9-F1
#
_entry.id   AF-A0A2E3ILD9-F1
#
_cell.length_a   1.000
_cell.length_b   1.000
_cell.length_c   1.000
_cell.angle_alpha   90.00
_cell.angle_beta   90.00
_cell.angle_gamma   90.00
#
_symmetry.space_group_name_H-M   'P 1'
#
loop_
_entity.id
_entity.type
_entity.pdbx_description
1 polymer ?
#
loop_
_entity_poly.entity_id
_entity_poly.type
_entity_poly.pdbx_seq_one_letter_code
_entity_poly.pdbx_strand_id
1 'polypeptide(L)'
;MAFNAADKLQFTGPIRGDIESCEPPVVPDSWELIASYHTHGALESTEPDANFELPSSDDLISDSEEGVDGYLATTGGRFWFIDTVDELVILLGDTGYFEPDQLFVEDIECPLQAEYSCEEIFVI
;
A
#
# COMPACT_ATOMS: atom_id res chain seq x y z
N MET A 1 -10.98 2.70 -4.65
CA MET A 1 -11.39 3.55 -5.79
C MET A 1 -12.29 2.74 -6.69
N ALA A 2 -13.32 3.35 -7.28
CA ALA A 2 -14.33 2.60 -8.02
C ALA A 2 -15.04 3.44 -9.09
N PHE A 3 -15.63 2.80 -10.10
CA PHE A 3 -16.66 3.40 -10.94
C PHE A 3 -18.06 3.03 -10.42
N ASN A 4 -18.95 4.01 -10.30
CA ASN A 4 -20.36 3.72 -10.02
C ASN A 4 -21.14 3.38 -11.29
N ALA A 5 -22.40 2.97 -11.16
CA ALA A 5 -23.29 2.61 -12.28
C ALA A 5 -23.55 3.72 -13.33
N ALA A 6 -23.06 4.95 -13.11
CA ALA A 6 -23.09 6.05 -14.08
C ALA A 6 -21.70 6.35 -14.68
N ASP A 7 -20.76 5.41 -14.58
CA ASP A 7 -19.37 5.50 -15.00
C ASP A 7 -18.61 6.69 -14.42
N LYS A 8 -19.00 7.11 -13.20
CA LYS A 8 -18.30 8.18 -12.49
C LYS A 8 -17.32 7.60 -11.49
N LEU A 9 -16.08 8.07 -11.55
CA LEU A 9 -15.06 7.76 -10.55
C LEU A 9 -15.54 8.19 -9.16
N GLN A 10 -15.41 7.29 -8.21
CA GLN A 10 -15.69 7.45 -6.79
C GLN A 10 -14.48 6.99 -5.98
N PHE A 11 -14.33 7.57 -4.80
CA PHE A 11 -13.36 7.14 -3.82
C PHE A 11 -13.92 7.36 -2.43
N THR A 12 -13.56 6.48 -1.52
CA THR A 12 -13.74 6.68 -0.09
C THR A 12 -12.63 7.59 0.40
N GLY A 13 -12.88 8.40 1.43
CA GLY A 13 -11.81 9.14 2.08
C GLY A 13 -10.95 8.19 2.92
N PRO A 14 -9.66 8.51 3.15
CA PRO A 14 -8.82 7.72 4.02
C PRO A 14 -9.38 7.76 5.45
N ILE A 15 -9.32 6.62 6.13
CA ILE A 15 -9.64 6.51 7.54
C ILE A 15 -8.40 6.05 8.30
N ARG A 16 -8.33 6.40 9.58
CA ARG A 16 -7.20 6.01 10.42
C ARG A 16 -7.27 4.50 10.72
N GLY A 17 -6.21 3.78 10.38
CA GLY A 17 -5.98 2.39 10.81
C GLY A 17 -5.37 2.30 12.22
N ASP A 18 -4.83 1.13 12.54
CA ASP A 18 -3.96 0.91 13.70
C ASP A 18 -2.49 0.75 13.26
N ILE A 19 -1.68 0.05 14.05
CA ILE A 19 -0.23 -0.07 13.83
C ILE A 19 0.07 -0.94 12.61
N GLU A 20 -0.74 -1.98 12.38
CA GLU A 20 -0.46 -3.02 11.38
C GLU A 20 -1.60 -3.19 10.36
N SER A 21 -2.74 -2.53 10.56
CA SER A 21 -3.91 -2.74 9.72
C SER A 21 -4.71 -1.47 9.46
N CYS A 22 -5.44 -1.48 8.36
CA CYS A 22 -6.53 -0.55 8.12
C CYS A 22 -7.69 -1.29 7.46
N GLU A 23 -8.92 -0.91 7.80
CA GLU A 23 -10.13 -1.50 7.20
C GLU A 23 -10.85 -0.42 6.42
N PRO A 24 -10.86 -0.44 5.08
CA PRO A 24 -11.58 0.54 4.30
C PRO A 24 -13.11 0.41 4.50
N PRO A 25 -13.88 1.49 4.34
CA PRO A 25 -15.32 1.39 4.44
C PRO A 25 -15.90 0.58 3.27
N VAL A 26 -16.84 -0.32 3.57
CA VAL A 26 -17.59 -1.10 2.58
C VAL A 26 -18.28 -0.18 1.58
N VAL A 27 -18.05 -0.44 0.29
CA VAL A 27 -18.71 0.27 -0.81
C VAL A 27 -19.90 -0.52 -1.35
N PRO A 28 -20.88 0.13 -2.02
CA PRO A 28 -21.99 -0.59 -2.61
C PRO A 28 -21.56 -1.58 -3.70
N ASP A 29 -22.10 -2.81 -3.71
CA ASP A 29 -21.83 -3.85 -4.73
C ASP A 29 -22.10 -3.40 -6.19
N SER A 30 -22.88 -2.34 -6.36
CA SER A 30 -23.13 -1.71 -7.66
C SER A 30 -21.94 -0.93 -8.22
N TRP A 31 -20.85 -0.82 -7.46
CA TRP A 31 -19.63 -0.13 -7.86
C TRP A 31 -18.61 -1.16 -8.33
N GLU A 32 -17.94 -0.85 -9.43
CA GLU A 32 -16.79 -1.61 -9.93
C GLU A 32 -15.54 -1.08 -9.23
N LEU A 33 -14.99 -1.87 -8.31
CA LEU A 33 -13.69 -1.58 -7.70
C LEU A 33 -12.59 -1.67 -8.76
N ILE A 34 -11.68 -0.70 -8.76
CA ILE A 34 -10.60 -0.62 -9.76
C ILE A 34 -9.21 -0.49 -9.16
N ALA A 35 -9.12 -0.06 -7.89
CA ALA A 35 -7.85 0.09 -7.20
C ALA A 35 -8.09 0.35 -5.71
N SER A 36 -7.17 -0.09 -4.85
CA SER A 36 -7.07 0.33 -3.47
C SER A 36 -6.06 1.48 -3.34
N TYR A 37 -6.08 2.18 -2.21
CA TYR A 37 -4.96 3.04 -1.83
C TYR A 37 -4.89 3.16 -0.31
N HIS A 38 -3.68 3.20 0.24
CA HIS A 38 -3.47 3.49 1.65
C HIS A 38 -2.05 3.98 1.92
N THR A 39 -1.76 4.26 3.18
CA THR A 39 -0.46 4.72 3.64
C THR A 39 -0.03 3.91 4.85
N HIS A 40 1.24 3.53 4.93
CA HIS A 40 1.83 3.08 6.19
C HIS A 40 2.16 4.28 7.09
N GLY A 41 2.06 4.07 8.39
CA GLY A 41 2.48 5.04 9.41
C GLY A 41 3.87 4.72 9.94
N ALA A 42 4.46 5.66 10.67
CA ALA A 42 5.80 5.47 11.22
C ALA A 42 5.92 4.27 12.17
N LEU A 43 7.08 3.62 12.10
CA LEU A 43 7.53 2.56 13.00
C LEU A 43 7.23 2.90 14.46
N GLU A 44 6.41 2.08 15.11
CA GLU A 44 6.26 2.13 16.56
C GLU A 44 7.42 1.38 17.22
N SER A 45 8.00 1.97 18.26
CA SER A 45 9.14 1.39 19.01
C SER A 45 8.91 -0.01 19.60
N THR A 46 7.67 -0.50 19.56
CA THR A 46 7.28 -1.82 20.03
C THR A 46 7.53 -2.93 19.01
N GLU A 47 7.65 -2.61 17.72
CA GLU A 47 7.81 -3.59 16.63
C GLU A 47 9.06 -3.28 15.78
N PRO A 48 10.28 -3.45 16.33
CA PRO A 48 11.52 -3.00 15.68
C PRO A 48 11.92 -3.80 14.44
N ASP A 49 11.30 -4.95 14.19
CA ASP A 49 11.68 -5.90 13.13
C ASP A 49 10.72 -5.85 11.92
N ALA A 50 9.71 -4.98 11.92
CA ALA A 50 8.82 -4.83 10.77
C ALA A 50 9.51 -4.03 9.65
N ASN A 51 9.18 -4.35 8.40
CA ASN A 51 9.63 -3.58 7.25
C ASN A 51 8.60 -2.47 6.98
N PHE A 52 9.02 -1.21 6.97
CA PHE A 52 8.09 -0.05 6.88
C PHE A 52 8.15 0.69 5.56
N GLU A 53 9.04 0.25 4.67
CA GLU A 53 9.36 0.92 3.41
C GLU A 53 9.03 0.10 2.16
N LEU A 54 8.37 -1.05 2.35
CA LEU A 54 7.76 -1.87 1.30
C LEU A 54 6.29 -2.15 1.63
N PRO A 55 5.46 -2.51 0.63
CA PRO A 55 4.20 -3.18 0.90
C PRO A 55 4.40 -4.45 1.72
N SER A 56 3.45 -4.72 2.61
CA SER A 56 3.40 -5.95 3.40
C SER A 56 2.79 -7.10 2.61
N SER A 57 2.97 -8.33 3.07
CA SER A 57 2.29 -9.49 2.49
C SER A 57 0.77 -9.37 2.55
N ASP A 58 0.24 -8.77 3.62
CA ASP A 58 -1.19 -8.61 3.84
C ASP A 58 -1.78 -7.59 2.85
N ASP A 59 -1.02 -6.56 2.47
CA ASP A 59 -1.41 -5.62 1.42
C ASP A 59 -1.60 -6.35 0.08
N LEU A 60 -0.62 -7.19 -0.31
CA LEU A 60 -0.67 -7.95 -1.56
C LEU A 60 -1.83 -8.95 -1.58
N ILE A 61 -2.06 -9.65 -0.47
CA ILE A 61 -3.14 -10.63 -0.34
C ILE A 61 -4.49 -9.91 -0.44
N SER A 62 -4.66 -8.80 0.28
CA SER A 62 -5.91 -8.04 0.29
C SER A 62 -6.26 -7.52 -1.10
N ASP A 63 -5.30 -6.87 -1.78
CA ASP A 63 -5.52 -6.33 -3.13
C ASP A 63 -5.84 -7.45 -4.14
N SER A 64 -5.17 -8.60 -4.03
CA SER A 64 -5.43 -9.76 -4.87
C SER A 64 -6.80 -10.40 -4.60
N GLU A 65 -7.19 -10.54 -3.32
CA GLU A 65 -8.50 -11.09 -2.94
C GLU A 65 -9.66 -10.17 -3.36
N GLU A 66 -9.44 -8.86 -3.34
CA GLU A 66 -10.39 -7.85 -3.86
C GLU A 66 -10.38 -7.75 -5.39
N GLY A 67 -9.34 -8.28 -6.05
CA GLY A 67 -9.18 -8.24 -7.51
C GLY A 67 -8.90 -6.84 -8.04
N VAL A 68 -8.11 -6.06 -7.31
CA VAL A 68 -7.76 -4.66 -7.64
C VAL A 68 -6.25 -4.45 -7.60
N ASP A 69 -5.78 -3.39 -8.25
CA ASP A 69 -4.39 -2.93 -8.07
C ASP A 69 -4.27 -2.03 -6.83
N GLY A 70 -3.11 -2.01 -6.21
CA GLY A 70 -2.84 -1.24 -5.00
C GLY A 70 -1.96 -0.02 -5.23
N TYR A 71 -2.21 1.03 -4.45
CA TYR A 71 -1.34 2.21 -4.37
C TYR A 71 -0.97 2.46 -2.92
N LEU A 72 0.32 2.36 -2.61
CA LEU A 72 0.82 2.48 -1.23
C LEU A 72 1.80 3.64 -1.12
N ALA A 73 1.65 4.47 -0.08
CA ALA A 73 2.75 5.32 0.37
C ALA A 73 3.34 4.82 1.70
N THR A 74 4.67 4.73 1.78
CA THR A 74 5.37 4.31 3.01
C THR A 74 5.76 5.50 3.87
N THR A 75 6.30 5.24 5.06
CA THR A 75 6.65 6.26 6.07
C THR A 75 7.61 7.32 5.54
N GLY A 76 8.59 6.93 4.74
CA GLY A 76 9.55 7.79 4.07
C GLY A 76 8.94 8.62 2.93
N GLY A 77 7.64 8.44 2.66
CA GLY A 77 6.95 9.06 1.55
C GLY A 77 7.29 8.43 0.21
N ARG A 78 7.79 7.18 0.17
CA ARG A 78 7.88 6.44 -1.10
C ARG A 78 6.49 6.18 -1.65
N PHE A 79 6.40 5.98 -2.95
CA PHE A 79 5.17 5.65 -3.63
C PHE A 79 5.35 4.35 -4.41
N TRP A 80 4.51 3.37 -4.08
CA TRP A 80 4.52 2.04 -4.65
C TRP A 80 3.21 1.76 -5.39
N PHE A 81 3.32 0.97 -6.44
CA PHE A 81 2.20 0.38 -7.17
C PHE A 81 2.25 -1.14 -7.06
N ILE A 82 1.13 -1.73 -6.68
CA ILE A 82 0.96 -3.18 -6.57
C ILE A 82 0.12 -3.61 -7.77
N ASP A 83 0.76 -4.24 -8.74
CA ASP A 83 0.10 -4.85 -9.90
C ASP A 83 -0.29 -6.28 -9.55
N THR A 84 -1.57 -6.52 -9.30
CA THR A 84 -2.04 -7.86 -8.90
C THR A 84 -2.24 -8.80 -10.07
N VAL A 85 -2.20 -8.28 -11.31
CA VAL A 85 -2.32 -9.09 -12.54
C VAL A 85 -0.96 -9.66 -12.94
N ASP A 86 0.08 -8.82 -12.91
CA ASP A 86 1.45 -9.21 -13.26
C ASP A 86 2.25 -9.69 -12.03
N GLU A 87 1.68 -9.61 -10.82
CA GLU A 87 2.28 -10.00 -9.53
C GLU A 87 3.60 -9.25 -9.24
N LEU A 88 3.58 -7.93 -9.46
CA LEU A 88 4.71 -7.03 -9.30
C LEU A 88 4.41 -5.89 -8.32
N VAL A 89 5.45 -5.49 -7.59
CA VAL A 89 5.48 -4.30 -6.75
C VAL A 89 6.48 -3.32 -7.34
N ILE A 90 6.00 -2.17 -7.83
CA ILE A 90 6.77 -1.23 -8.64
C ILE A 90 6.96 0.09 -7.88
N LEU A 91 8.21 0.53 -7.77
CA LEU A 91 8.55 1.84 -7.18
C LEU A 91 8.21 2.95 -8.17
N LEU A 92 7.20 3.75 -7.84
CA LEU A 92 6.83 4.94 -8.62
C LEU A 92 7.59 6.20 -8.18
N GLY A 93 7.98 6.26 -6.90
CA GLY A 93 8.72 7.39 -6.33
C GLY A 93 9.46 6.99 -5.07
N ASP A 94 10.73 7.40 -4.96
CA ASP A 94 11.56 7.13 -3.78
C ASP A 94 11.22 8.10 -2.62
N THR A 95 11.96 7.99 -1.52
CA THR A 95 11.80 8.76 -0.28
C THR A 95 11.66 10.25 -0.57
N GLY A 96 10.66 10.88 0.04
CA GLY A 96 10.33 12.29 -0.17
C GLY A 96 9.50 12.58 -1.43
N TYR A 97 9.01 11.56 -2.15
CA TYR A 97 8.01 11.76 -3.19
C TYR A 97 6.72 12.35 -2.61
N PHE A 98 6.25 11.78 -1.50
CA PHE A 98 5.29 12.42 -0.59
C PHE A 98 6.01 12.98 0.65
N GLU A 99 5.31 13.81 1.42
CA GLU A 99 5.83 14.35 2.69
C GLU A 99 6.10 13.18 3.65
N PRO A 100 7.36 12.95 4.07
CA PRO A 100 7.69 11.87 5.00
C PRO A 100 7.10 12.13 6.38
N ASP A 101 6.84 11.06 7.13
CA ASP A 101 6.52 11.19 8.55
C ASP A 101 7.72 11.79 9.32
N GLN A 102 7.44 12.58 10.36
CA GLN A 102 8.46 13.21 11.19
C GLN A 102 9.31 12.20 11.96
N LEU A 103 8.80 10.98 12.14
CA LEU A 103 9.47 9.87 12.82
C LEU A 103 10.07 8.85 11.84
N PHE A 104 10.11 9.15 10.54
CA PHE A 104 10.71 8.29 9.54
C PHE A 104 12.16 7.93 9.90
N VAL A 105 12.45 6.63 9.82
CA VAL A 105 13.79 6.05 9.85
C VAL A 105 13.93 5.15 8.64
N GLU A 106 15.02 5.32 7.90
CA GLU A 106 15.31 4.49 6.73
C GLU A 106 15.44 3.02 7.14
N ASP A 107 14.72 2.16 6.44
CA ASP A 107 14.87 0.71 6.56
C ASP A 107 16.12 0.27 5.78
N ILE A 108 17.21 0.00 6.51
CA ILE A 108 18.51 -0.35 5.93
C ILE A 108 18.59 -1.86 5.63
N GLU A 109 17.75 -2.67 6.27
CA GLU A 109 17.81 -4.13 6.14
C GLU A 109 17.12 -4.60 4.86
N CYS A 110 16.18 -3.82 4.34
CA CYS A 110 15.52 -4.09 3.08
C CYS A 110 16.09 -3.27 1.90
N PRO A 111 16.85 -3.90 0.97
CA PRO A 111 17.53 -3.17 -0.09
C PRO A 111 16.55 -2.66 -1.13
N LEU A 112 16.42 -1.34 -1.29
CA LEU A 112 15.55 -0.71 -2.29
C LEU A 112 15.78 -1.23 -3.71
N GLN A 113 14.70 -1.66 -4.35
CA GLN A 113 14.65 -2.02 -5.77
C GLN A 113 13.59 -1.23 -6.51
N ALA A 114 13.73 -1.11 -7.83
CA ALA A 114 12.72 -0.47 -8.65
C ALA A 114 11.46 -1.34 -8.81
N GLU A 115 11.61 -2.65 -8.63
CA GLU A 115 10.57 -3.65 -8.78
C GLU A 115 10.88 -4.83 -7.85
N TYR A 116 9.86 -5.42 -7.24
CA TYR A 116 9.89 -6.73 -6.59
C TYR A 116 8.78 -7.59 -7.18
N SER A 117 8.99 -8.89 -7.22
CA SER A 117 7.87 -9.84 -7.35
C SER A 117 7.10 -9.95 -6.03
N CYS A 118 5.82 -10.30 -6.09
CA CYS A 118 5.04 -10.62 -4.88
C CYS A 118 5.69 -11.75 -4.06
N GLU A 119 6.32 -12.74 -4.71
CA GLU A 119 7.04 -13.83 -4.03
C GLU A 119 8.21 -13.32 -3.17
N GLU A 120 8.96 -12.33 -3.66
CA GLU A 120 10.04 -11.71 -2.88
C GLU A 120 9.51 -11.00 -1.65
N ILE A 121 8.38 -10.29 -1.76
CA ILE A 121 7.75 -9.63 -0.61
C ILE A 121 7.29 -10.65 0.44
N PHE A 122 6.77 -11.81 0.03
CA PHE A 122 6.31 -12.83 0.98
C PHE A 122 7.42 -13.48 1.84
N VAL A 123 8.69 -13.28 1.50
CA VAL A 123 9.82 -13.91 2.18
C VAL A 123 10.77 -12.91 2.85
N ILE A 124 10.46 -11.61 2.77
CA ILE A 124 11.14 -10.49 3.42
C ILE A 124 10.49 -10.25 4.79
#